data_AF-A0A067SUG2-F1
#
_entry.id   AF-A0A067SUG2-F1
#
_cell.length_a   1.000
_cell.length_b   1.000
_cell.length_c   1.000
_cell.angle_alpha   90.00
_cell.angle_beta   90.00
_cell.angle_gamma   90.00
#
_symmetry.space_group_name_H-M   'P 1'
#
loop_
_entity.id
_entity.type
_entity.pdbx_description
1 polymer ?
#
loop_
_entity_poly.entity_id
_entity_poly.type
_entity_poly.pdbx_seq_one_letter_code
_entity_poly.pdbx_strand_id
1 'polypeptide(L)'
;MQGHYVSGRISIVFVRNHFCLLCRPENKFFYYVRTCNSWSEALRRVRKEWQLVWDHDDLLLVRGYLVLDPFVFANEKLWEERMKVFLIGWLAIRAVWIYRTTSRLSKRDQIPEPQQWKNYLMYCVGPRLGFPAEQKNPTKRIKTPAELLDLFRLDLSNISGPVRLVWKRGVIATLQDVQNGNARISLQMTKEIIWDLYDLNFRLEMLALDRCVVPHEGLSEYAALERDLMVAACFYGMSFVRVDIPSTDEGLGAPAWEDRMEYVEAFRLLLCTWPGSPSGRLRSMSAITRTSSSSFSSTSHQVSAVKGIAYPFYCQTFFEYFGRAPSVPHQLPL
;
A
#
# COMPACT_ATOMS: atom_id res chain seq x y z
N MET A 1 -31.48 -1.22 1.11
CA MET A 1 -31.09 -1.91 -0.14
C MET A 1 -30.88 -3.38 0.20
N GLN A 2 -31.67 -4.27 -0.41
CA GLN A 2 -31.62 -5.72 -0.16
C GLN A 2 -30.38 -6.31 -0.85
N GLY A 3 -29.48 -6.92 -0.07
CA GLY A 3 -28.26 -7.53 -0.56
C GLY A 3 -28.54 -8.85 -1.26
N HIS A 4 -28.10 -8.95 -2.51
CA HIS A 4 -28.00 -10.23 -3.21
C HIS A 4 -26.67 -10.88 -2.84
N TYR A 5 -26.72 -12.09 -2.29
CA TYR A 5 -25.53 -12.87 -1.93
C TYR A 5 -24.83 -13.37 -3.19
N VAL A 6 -23.56 -13.00 -3.37
CA VAL A 6 -22.70 -13.59 -4.41
C VAL A 6 -22.24 -14.98 -3.96
N SER A 7 -22.93 -16.00 -4.43
CA SER A 7 -22.44 -17.39 -4.43
C SER A 7 -21.37 -17.54 -5.51
N GLY A 8 -20.12 -17.35 -5.13
CA GLY A 8 -18.96 -17.63 -5.96
C GLY A 8 -17.83 -18.17 -5.08
N ARG A 9 -17.28 -19.33 -5.44
CA ARG A 9 -16.09 -19.92 -4.79
C ARG A 9 -14.91 -18.97 -4.94
N ILE A 10 -14.79 -18.00 -4.03
CA ILE A 10 -13.66 -17.10 -3.89
C ILE A 10 -12.55 -17.90 -3.18
N SER A 11 -11.37 -17.97 -3.79
CA SER A 11 -10.24 -18.78 -3.32
C SER A 11 -9.78 -18.39 -1.91
N ILE A 12 -10.27 -19.13 -0.90
CA ILE A 12 -9.94 -19.06 0.54
C ILE A 12 -8.42 -19.04 0.82
N VAL A 13 -7.59 -19.50 -0.13
CA VAL A 13 -6.15 -19.67 0.02
C VAL A 13 -5.38 -18.33 0.05
N PHE A 14 -5.84 -17.29 -0.66
CA PHE A 14 -5.06 -16.05 -0.80
C PHE A 14 -5.10 -15.18 0.47
N VAL A 15 -6.29 -15.09 1.10
CA VAL A 15 -6.51 -14.28 2.32
C VAL A 15 -5.76 -14.84 3.53
N ARG A 16 -5.70 -16.17 3.68
CA ARG A 16 -4.98 -16.80 4.80
C ARG A 16 -3.49 -16.51 4.78
N ASN A 17 -2.84 -16.48 3.62
CA ASN A 17 -1.39 -16.30 3.52
C ASN A 17 -0.94 -14.85 3.77
N HIS A 18 -1.69 -13.85 3.30
CA HIS A 18 -1.32 -12.43 3.46
C HIS A 18 -1.47 -11.96 4.91
N PHE A 19 -2.61 -12.29 5.56
CA PHE A 19 -2.80 -12.00 6.98
C PHE A 19 -1.77 -12.71 7.88
N CYS A 20 -1.39 -13.95 7.55
CA CYS A 20 -0.50 -14.72 8.42
C CYS A 20 0.93 -14.17 8.45
N LEU A 21 1.38 -13.49 7.40
CA LEU A 21 2.74 -12.92 7.32
C LEU A 21 2.82 -11.50 7.88
N LEU A 22 1.83 -10.64 7.63
CA LEU A 22 1.73 -9.32 8.29
C LEU A 22 1.60 -9.43 9.82
N CYS A 23 1.17 -10.59 10.33
CA CYS A 23 1.00 -10.87 11.75
C CYS A 23 2.19 -11.59 12.41
N ARG A 24 3.23 -12.00 11.66
CA ARG A 24 4.39 -12.69 12.24
C ARG A 24 5.39 -11.67 12.81
N PRO A 25 5.68 -11.69 14.12
CA PRO A 25 6.69 -10.84 14.73
C PRO A 25 8.13 -11.29 14.43
N GLU A 26 8.31 -12.47 13.82
CA GLU A 26 9.61 -13.11 13.67
C GLU A 26 10.20 -12.94 12.27
N ASN A 27 11.28 -12.15 12.26
CA ASN A 27 12.21 -11.83 11.18
C ASN A 27 12.82 -13.09 10.52
N LYS A 28 12.10 -13.78 9.64
CA LYS A 28 12.73 -14.80 8.77
C LYS A 28 13.34 -14.23 7.50
N PHE A 29 13.05 -12.97 7.16
CA PHE A 29 13.56 -12.31 5.96
C PHE A 29 14.39 -11.08 6.35
N PHE A 30 15.67 -11.05 5.93
CA PHE A 30 16.64 -9.99 6.25
C PHE A 30 16.23 -8.57 5.81
N TYR A 31 15.22 -8.46 4.95
CA TYR A 31 14.76 -7.25 4.27
C TYR A 31 13.37 -6.82 4.74
N TYR A 32 12.74 -7.60 5.64
CA TYR A 32 11.41 -7.27 6.12
C TYR A 32 11.50 -6.04 7.01
N VAL A 33 10.64 -5.09 6.72
CA VAL A 33 10.55 -3.85 7.48
C VAL A 33 9.58 -4.08 8.63
N ARG A 34 9.85 -3.54 9.82
CA ARG A 34 9.08 -3.90 11.02
C ARG A 34 7.74 -3.16 11.06
N THR A 35 6.64 -3.86 11.33
CA THR A 35 5.34 -3.24 11.64
C THR A 35 5.26 -2.90 13.13
N CYS A 36 4.58 -1.82 13.51
CA CYS A 36 4.29 -1.59 14.94
C CYS A 36 3.29 -2.64 15.48
N ASN A 37 3.53 -3.13 16.71
CA ASN A 37 2.70 -4.14 17.39
C ASN A 37 1.20 -3.85 17.36
N SER A 38 0.78 -2.58 17.49
CA SER A 38 -0.65 -2.21 17.46
C SER A 38 -1.32 -2.53 16.12
N TRP A 39 -0.61 -2.33 15.01
CA TRP A 39 -1.14 -2.63 13.67
C TRP A 39 -1.20 -4.14 13.41
N SER A 40 -0.14 -4.87 13.79
CA SER A 40 -0.16 -6.34 13.70
C SER A 40 -1.27 -6.94 14.54
N GLU A 41 -1.52 -6.42 15.74
CA GLU A 41 -2.61 -6.87 16.60
C GLU A 41 -3.99 -6.52 16.03
N ALA A 42 -4.16 -5.33 15.45
CA ALA A 42 -5.38 -4.96 14.75
C ALA A 42 -5.70 -5.91 13.59
N LEU A 43 -4.69 -6.28 12.78
CA LEU A 43 -4.84 -7.25 11.70
C LEU A 43 -5.20 -8.65 12.20
N ARG A 44 -4.67 -9.09 13.35
CA ARG A 44 -5.03 -10.38 13.95
C ARG A 44 -6.50 -10.44 14.38
N ARG A 45 -7.04 -9.30 14.86
CA ARG A 45 -8.42 -9.19 15.37
C ARG A 45 -9.49 -9.07 14.29
N VAL A 46 -9.10 -8.90 13.02
CA VAL A 46 -10.06 -8.86 11.90
C VAL A 46 -10.84 -10.17 11.87
N ARG A 47 -12.17 -10.05 11.86
CA ARG A 47 -13.10 -11.16 11.65
C ARG A 47 -13.19 -11.44 10.16
N LYS A 48 -12.84 -12.66 9.75
CA LYS A 48 -12.50 -13.01 8.36
C LYS A 48 -13.61 -13.77 7.65
N GLU A 49 -14.84 -13.64 8.12
CA GLU A 49 -15.96 -14.36 7.55
C GLU A 49 -16.48 -13.65 6.30
N TRP A 50 -16.57 -14.37 5.19
CA TRP A 50 -16.91 -13.80 3.88
C TRP A 50 -18.29 -13.17 3.82
N GLN A 51 -19.23 -13.59 4.67
CA GLN A 51 -20.54 -12.97 4.79
C GLN A 51 -20.50 -11.52 5.31
N LEU A 52 -19.36 -11.07 5.84
CA LEU A 52 -19.15 -9.69 6.24
C LEU A 52 -18.70 -8.81 5.06
N VAL A 53 -18.28 -9.41 3.93
CA VAL A 53 -17.82 -8.65 2.77
C VAL A 53 -19.03 -8.09 2.02
N TRP A 54 -19.02 -6.79 1.77
CA TRP A 54 -20.10 -6.06 1.12
C TRP A 54 -20.04 -6.28 -0.39
N ASP A 55 -21.22 -6.44 -0.99
CA ASP A 55 -21.35 -6.44 -2.44
C ASP A 55 -21.60 -5.00 -2.91
N HIS A 56 -20.63 -4.42 -3.61
CA HIS A 56 -20.69 -3.06 -4.14
C HIS A 56 -19.85 -2.95 -5.42
N ASP A 57 -20.17 -1.96 -6.27
CA ASP A 57 -19.52 -1.81 -7.59
C ASP A 57 -17.99 -1.66 -7.49
N ASP A 58 -17.51 -1.05 -6.41
CA ASP A 58 -16.08 -0.84 -6.16
C ASP A 58 -15.39 -2.00 -5.41
N LEU A 59 -16.07 -3.13 -5.16
CA LEU A 59 -15.51 -4.30 -4.46
C LEU A 59 -14.24 -4.81 -5.16
N LEU A 60 -14.22 -4.71 -6.49
CA LEU A 60 -13.10 -5.11 -7.33
C LEU A 60 -12.04 -4.02 -7.50
N LEU A 61 -12.33 -2.77 -7.08
CA LEU A 61 -11.42 -1.64 -7.23
C LEU A 61 -10.07 -1.99 -6.61
N VAL A 62 -10.06 -2.42 -5.35
CA VAL A 62 -8.81 -2.69 -4.60
C VAL A 62 -8.58 -4.18 -4.33
N ARG A 63 -9.17 -5.07 -5.14
CA ARG A 63 -8.82 -6.50 -5.10
C ARG A 63 -7.38 -6.76 -5.56
N GLY A 64 -6.88 -5.94 -6.49
CA GLY A 64 -5.47 -5.86 -6.83
C GLY A 64 -4.68 -4.99 -5.87
N TYR A 65 -3.46 -4.62 -6.26
CA TYR A 65 -2.62 -3.68 -5.54
C TYR A 65 -2.29 -2.48 -6.43
N LEU A 66 -2.56 -1.28 -5.91
CA LEU A 66 -2.32 -0.01 -6.60
C LEU A 66 -0.85 0.18 -6.92
N VAL A 67 0.06 -0.35 -6.12
CA VAL A 67 1.48 -0.47 -6.42
C VAL A 67 1.94 -1.91 -6.18
N LEU A 68 3.20 -2.23 -6.48
CA LEU A 68 3.73 -3.58 -6.27
C LEU A 68 3.60 -3.99 -4.80
N ASP A 69 2.88 -5.09 -4.52
CA ASP A 69 2.72 -5.61 -3.16
C ASP A 69 4.08 -6.09 -2.60
N PRO A 70 4.58 -5.57 -1.48
CA PRO A 70 5.82 -6.04 -0.85
C PRO A 70 5.90 -7.54 -0.61
N PHE A 71 4.75 -8.24 -0.50
CA PHE A 71 4.72 -9.70 -0.39
C PHE A 71 5.40 -10.41 -1.57
N VAL A 72 5.55 -9.77 -2.73
CA VAL A 72 6.31 -10.34 -3.85
C VAL A 72 7.76 -10.68 -3.48
N PHE A 73 8.33 -9.99 -2.48
CA PHE A 73 9.70 -10.16 -2.00
C PHE A 73 9.83 -11.17 -0.85
N ALA A 74 8.72 -11.67 -0.28
CA ALA A 74 8.72 -12.55 0.89
C ALA A 74 9.04 -14.04 0.59
N ASN A 75 9.55 -14.37 -0.60
CA ASN A 75 9.84 -15.77 -0.96
C ASN A 75 11.36 -15.98 -1.08
N GLU A 76 11.94 -16.69 -0.11
CA GLU A 76 13.36 -17.07 0.00
C GLU A 76 13.93 -17.75 -1.26
N LYS A 77 13.12 -18.43 -2.07
CA LYS A 77 13.60 -19.13 -3.28
C LYS A 77 13.79 -18.22 -4.50
N LEU A 78 13.37 -16.95 -4.42
CA LEU A 78 13.44 -15.98 -5.52
C LEU A 78 14.68 -15.06 -5.46
N TRP A 79 15.61 -15.35 -4.53
CA TRP A 79 16.28 -14.31 -3.77
C TRP A 79 17.26 -13.40 -4.54
N GLU A 80 17.97 -13.86 -5.57
CA GLU A 80 18.97 -12.97 -6.21
C GLU A 80 18.49 -12.37 -7.53
N GLU A 81 18.37 -13.15 -8.60
CA GLU A 81 18.15 -12.56 -9.93
C GLU A 81 16.73 -12.02 -10.15
N ARG A 82 15.70 -12.76 -9.70
CA ARG A 82 14.31 -12.31 -9.88
C ARG A 82 13.99 -11.08 -9.02
N MET A 83 14.56 -11.00 -7.83
CA MET A 83 14.37 -9.83 -6.96
C MET A 83 15.02 -8.59 -7.54
N LYS A 84 16.23 -8.70 -8.11
CA LYS A 84 16.87 -7.59 -8.84
C LYS A 84 15.95 -7.09 -9.96
N VAL A 85 15.37 -7.99 -10.76
CA VAL A 85 14.40 -7.63 -11.82
C VAL A 85 13.20 -6.87 -11.25
N PHE A 86 12.64 -7.32 -10.12
CA PHE A 86 11.49 -6.66 -9.52
C PHE A 86 11.81 -5.28 -8.94
N LEU A 87 12.92 -5.14 -8.22
CA LEU A 87 13.34 -3.85 -7.64
C LEU A 87 13.73 -2.85 -8.73
N ILE A 88 14.60 -3.24 -9.65
CA ILE A 88 15.08 -2.40 -10.75
C ILE A 88 13.90 -2.07 -11.68
N GLY A 89 13.08 -3.06 -12.02
CA GLY A 89 11.89 -2.88 -12.84
C GLY A 89 10.88 -1.92 -12.19
N TRP A 90 10.63 -2.06 -10.88
CA TRP A 90 9.79 -1.12 -10.13
C TRP A 90 10.36 0.29 -10.19
N LEU A 91 11.65 0.49 -9.88
CA LEU A 91 12.27 1.81 -9.92
C LEU A 91 12.22 2.45 -11.31
N ALA A 92 12.40 1.67 -12.37
CA ALA A 92 12.34 2.16 -13.75
C ALA A 92 10.95 2.69 -14.13
N ILE A 93 9.88 2.11 -13.58
CA ILE A 93 8.49 2.50 -13.91
C ILE A 93 7.82 3.35 -12.83
N ARG A 94 8.42 3.46 -11.63
CA ARG A 94 7.80 4.02 -10.42
C ARG A 94 7.16 5.37 -10.68
N ALA A 95 7.90 6.32 -11.27
CA ALA A 95 7.42 7.68 -11.49
C ALA A 95 6.19 7.73 -12.43
N VAL A 96 6.26 7.02 -13.57
CA VAL A 96 5.17 6.98 -14.56
C VAL A 96 3.96 6.23 -14.01
N TRP A 97 4.20 5.15 -13.25
CA TRP A 97 3.12 4.40 -12.62
C TRP A 97 2.40 5.21 -11.55
N ILE A 98 3.14 5.89 -10.66
CA ILE A 98 2.56 6.76 -9.64
C ILE A 98 1.75 7.88 -10.29
N TYR A 99 2.29 8.53 -11.33
CA TYR A 99 1.56 9.56 -12.06
C TYR A 99 0.23 9.03 -12.64
N ARG A 100 0.25 7.82 -13.22
CA ARG A 100 -0.95 7.15 -13.73
C ARG A 100 -1.97 6.91 -12.61
N THR A 101 -1.56 6.32 -11.49
CA THR A 101 -2.48 5.92 -10.42
C THR A 101 -3.06 7.09 -9.63
N THR A 102 -2.36 8.23 -9.56
CA THR A 102 -2.90 9.44 -8.92
C THR A 102 -3.75 10.30 -9.85
N SER A 103 -3.48 10.27 -11.16
CA SER A 103 -4.21 11.09 -12.13
C SER A 103 -5.50 10.42 -12.62
N ARG A 104 -5.64 9.09 -12.48
CA ARG A 104 -6.74 8.32 -13.06
C ARG A 104 -7.07 7.08 -12.23
N LEU A 105 -8.11 7.18 -11.41
CA LEU A 105 -8.88 6.01 -10.99
C LEU A 105 -10.28 6.19 -11.57
N SER A 106 -10.45 5.83 -12.85
CA SER A 106 -11.80 5.61 -13.35
C SER A 106 -12.29 4.27 -12.79
N LYS A 107 -13.60 4.12 -12.52
CA LYS A 107 -14.20 2.84 -12.09
C LYS A 107 -13.92 1.67 -13.05
N ARG A 108 -13.39 1.94 -14.25
CA ARG A 108 -13.06 0.96 -15.30
C ARG A 108 -11.60 0.52 -15.30
N ASP A 109 -10.72 1.14 -14.51
CA ASP A 109 -9.31 0.77 -14.47
C ASP A 109 -9.12 -0.49 -13.61
N GLN A 110 -8.79 -1.61 -14.26
CA GLN A 110 -8.50 -2.85 -13.55
C GLN A 110 -7.16 -2.73 -12.81
N ILE A 111 -7.19 -2.91 -11.49
CA ILE A 111 -5.98 -2.90 -10.67
C ILE A 111 -5.26 -4.25 -10.75
N PRO A 112 -3.94 -4.30 -11.02
CA PRO A 112 -3.24 -5.56 -11.18
C PRO A 112 -3.13 -6.37 -9.88
N GLU A 113 -3.29 -7.68 -9.98
CA GLU A 113 -3.04 -8.64 -8.90
C GLU A 113 -1.53 -8.88 -8.67
N PRO A 114 -1.11 -9.41 -7.50
CA PRO A 114 0.32 -9.64 -7.21
C PRO A 114 1.04 -10.49 -8.27
N GLN A 115 0.37 -11.50 -8.83
CA GLN A 115 0.99 -12.34 -9.86
C GLN A 115 1.08 -11.60 -11.21
N GLN A 116 0.12 -10.73 -11.53
CA GLN A 116 0.14 -9.91 -12.75
C GLN A 116 1.29 -8.89 -12.67
N TRP A 117 1.50 -8.28 -11.51
CA TRP A 117 2.66 -7.46 -11.19
C TRP A 117 4.00 -8.20 -11.42
N LYS A 118 4.17 -9.39 -10.84
CA LYS A 118 5.37 -10.21 -11.04
C LYS A 118 5.61 -10.51 -12.51
N ASN A 119 4.57 -10.94 -13.21
CA ASN A 119 4.65 -11.30 -14.63
C ASN A 119 4.96 -10.08 -15.51
N TYR A 120 4.39 -8.92 -15.20
CA TYR A 120 4.65 -7.68 -15.93
C TYR A 120 6.11 -7.23 -15.77
N LEU A 121 6.62 -7.20 -14.54
CA LEU A 121 8.01 -6.86 -14.28
C LEU A 121 8.96 -7.86 -14.94
N MET A 122 8.65 -9.16 -14.90
CA MET A 122 9.51 -10.21 -15.46
C MET A 122 9.49 -10.28 -16.99
N TYR A 123 8.32 -10.18 -17.62
CA TYR A 123 8.15 -10.46 -19.04
C TYR A 123 7.99 -9.22 -19.93
N CYS A 124 7.70 -8.06 -19.34
CA CYS A 124 7.52 -6.81 -20.09
C CYS A 124 8.63 -5.80 -19.79
N VAL A 125 8.90 -5.53 -18.50
CA VAL A 125 9.88 -4.51 -18.09
C VAL A 125 11.30 -5.06 -18.12
N GLY A 126 11.54 -6.22 -17.50
CA GLY A 126 12.85 -6.85 -17.39
C GLY A 126 13.61 -6.98 -18.73
N PRO A 127 13.01 -7.53 -19.79
CA PRO A 127 13.68 -7.67 -21.09
C PRO A 127 14.08 -6.32 -21.70
N ARG A 128 13.32 -5.24 -21.47
CA ARG A 128 13.65 -3.89 -21.95
C ARG A 128 14.83 -3.26 -21.20
N LEU A 129 15.06 -3.71 -19.96
CA LEU A 129 16.20 -3.31 -19.15
C LEU A 129 17.44 -4.18 -19.38
N GLY A 130 17.36 -5.18 -20.26
CA GLY A 130 18.46 -6.10 -20.58
C GLY A 130 18.55 -7.32 -19.68
N PHE A 131 17.56 -7.59 -18.83
CA PHE A 131 17.53 -8.85 -18.08
C PHE A 131 17.23 -10.04 -19.01
N PRO A 132 17.80 -11.23 -18.76
CA PRO A 132 17.52 -12.42 -19.54
C PRO A 132 16.03 -12.72 -19.58
N ALA A 133 15.50 -12.98 -20.77
CA ALA A 133 14.11 -13.37 -20.91
C ALA A 133 13.88 -14.72 -20.22
N GLU A 134 13.07 -14.72 -19.17
CA GLU A 134 12.74 -15.96 -18.47
C GLU A 134 11.75 -16.78 -19.31
N GLN A 135 12.05 -18.06 -19.53
CA GLN A 135 11.16 -18.95 -20.27
C GLN A 135 9.86 -19.16 -19.50
N LYS A 136 8.72 -18.88 -20.16
CA LYS A 136 7.41 -19.15 -19.58
C LYS A 136 7.21 -20.66 -19.45
N ASN A 137 6.81 -21.12 -18.26
CA ASN A 137 6.34 -22.50 -18.10
C ASN A 137 5.02 -22.67 -18.88
N PRO A 138 4.97 -23.51 -19.93
CA PRO A 138 3.81 -23.61 -20.83
C PRO A 138 2.56 -24.18 -20.14
N THR A 139 2.72 -24.80 -18.97
CA THR A 139 1.63 -25.41 -18.19
C THR A 139 0.87 -24.43 -17.29
N LYS A 140 1.33 -23.19 -17.13
CA LYS A 140 0.61 -22.17 -16.33
C LYS A 140 -0.12 -21.21 -17.26
N ARG A 141 -1.43 -21.07 -17.07
CA ARG A 141 -2.26 -20.05 -17.71
C ARG A 141 -1.83 -18.66 -17.22
N ILE A 142 -0.82 -18.09 -17.88
CA ILE A 142 -0.23 -16.77 -17.58
C ILE A 142 -0.66 -15.82 -18.69
N LYS A 143 -1.11 -14.60 -18.32
CA LYS A 143 -1.40 -13.54 -19.30
C LYS A 143 -0.21 -13.35 -20.25
N THR A 144 -0.49 -13.19 -21.53
CA THR A 144 0.50 -12.88 -22.56
C THR A 144 1.14 -11.52 -22.28
N PRO A 145 2.35 -11.24 -22.81
CA PRO A 145 2.95 -9.91 -22.65
C PRO A 145 2.06 -8.79 -23.21
N ALA A 146 1.32 -9.04 -24.29
CA ALA A 146 0.38 -8.08 -24.87
C ALA A 146 -0.79 -7.77 -23.92
N GLU A 147 -1.39 -8.78 -23.30
CA GLU A 147 -2.45 -8.61 -22.30
C GLU A 147 -1.95 -7.88 -21.04
N LEU A 148 -0.69 -8.08 -20.66
CA LEU A 148 -0.09 -7.36 -19.53
C LEU A 148 0.19 -5.90 -19.88
N LEU A 149 0.67 -5.60 -21.09
CA LEU A 149 0.85 -4.22 -21.56
C LEU A 149 -0.49 -3.46 -21.61
N ASP A 150 -1.55 -4.10 -22.10
CA ASP A 150 -2.90 -3.51 -22.10
C ASP A 150 -3.48 -3.32 -20.70
N LEU A 151 -3.20 -4.23 -19.76
CA LEU A 151 -3.62 -4.08 -18.36
C LEU A 151 -2.92 -2.89 -17.68
N PHE A 152 -1.61 -2.76 -17.87
CA PHE A 152 -0.80 -1.74 -17.19
C PHE A 152 -0.87 -0.38 -17.87
N ARG A 153 -1.13 -0.34 -19.20
CA ARG A 153 -1.27 0.87 -20.02
C ARG A 153 -0.14 1.89 -19.81
N LEU A 154 1.08 1.38 -19.63
CA LEU A 154 2.28 2.20 -19.56
C LEU A 154 3.00 2.17 -20.90
N ASP A 155 3.39 3.35 -21.36
CA ASP A 155 4.33 3.44 -22.47
C ASP A 155 5.75 3.11 -21.98
N LEU A 156 6.24 1.95 -22.42
CA LEU A 156 7.57 1.46 -22.05
C LEU A 156 8.64 1.83 -23.07
N SER A 157 8.31 2.57 -24.14
CA SER A 157 9.30 3.05 -25.11
C SER A 157 10.38 3.90 -24.43
N ASN A 158 9.99 4.72 -23.44
CA ASN A 158 10.90 5.54 -22.64
C ASN A 158 11.83 4.73 -21.71
N ILE A 159 11.50 3.46 -21.44
CA ILE A 159 12.35 2.56 -20.62
C ILE A 159 13.45 1.92 -21.47
N SER A 160 13.32 1.97 -22.79
CA SER A 160 14.37 1.55 -23.74
C SER A 160 15.36 2.67 -24.07
N GLY A 161 15.16 3.89 -23.53
CA GLY A 161 16.07 5.04 -23.66
C GLY A 161 17.16 5.10 -22.57
N PRO A 162 17.86 6.24 -22.37
CA PRO A 162 18.85 6.40 -21.30
C PRO A 162 18.16 6.48 -19.93
N VAL A 163 17.64 5.35 -19.45
CA VAL A 163 16.99 5.25 -18.15
C VAL A 163 18.05 5.48 -17.09
N ARG A 164 17.77 6.48 -16.23
CA ARG A 164 18.50 6.69 -14.99
C ARG A 164 17.62 6.16 -13.88
N LEU A 165 18.06 5.10 -13.23
CA LEU A 165 17.43 4.66 -11.99
C LEU A 165 17.78 5.69 -10.93
N VAL A 166 16.75 6.26 -10.30
CA VAL A 166 16.90 7.31 -9.28
C VAL A 166 16.34 6.82 -7.96
N TRP A 167 17.09 7.02 -6.88
CA TRP A 167 16.66 6.78 -5.50
C TRP A 167 17.20 7.87 -4.58
N LYS A 168 16.38 8.39 -3.66
CA LYS A 168 16.77 9.49 -2.76
C LYS A 168 17.44 10.67 -3.48
N ARG A 169 16.89 11.07 -4.64
CA ARG A 169 17.40 12.14 -5.53
C ARG A 169 18.79 11.87 -6.15
N GLY A 170 19.38 10.71 -5.92
CA GLY A 170 20.64 10.27 -6.53
C GLY A 170 20.42 9.27 -7.65
N VAL A 171 21.30 9.27 -8.65
CA VAL A 171 21.29 8.26 -9.71
C VAL A 171 22.04 7.03 -9.22
N ILE A 172 21.35 5.90 -9.16
CA ILE A 172 21.90 4.64 -8.64
C ILE A 172 22.50 3.76 -9.73
N ALA A 173 21.94 3.83 -10.94
CA ALA A 173 22.45 3.09 -12.09
C ALA A 173 21.87 3.70 -13.39
N THR A 174 22.61 3.57 -14.47
CA THR A 174 22.14 3.78 -15.84
C THR A 174 21.62 2.47 -16.45
N LEU A 175 20.94 2.56 -17.59
CA LEU A 175 20.59 1.37 -18.36
C LEU A 175 21.82 0.52 -18.72
N GLN A 176 22.94 1.16 -19.07
CA GLN A 176 24.19 0.46 -19.37
C GLN A 176 24.73 -0.29 -18.15
N ASP A 177 24.62 0.29 -16.96
CA ASP A 177 24.99 -0.40 -15.71
C ASP A 177 24.12 -1.63 -15.46
N VAL A 178 22.82 -1.55 -15.74
CA VAL A 178 21.91 -2.70 -15.61
C VAL A 178 22.28 -3.80 -16.62
N GLN A 179 22.47 -3.45 -17.89
CA GLN A 179 22.82 -4.38 -18.96
C GLN A 179 24.16 -5.09 -18.73
N ASN A 180 25.14 -4.37 -18.16
CA ASN A 180 26.44 -4.93 -17.82
C ASN A 180 26.45 -5.72 -16.50
N GLY A 181 25.31 -5.81 -15.79
CA GLY A 181 25.22 -6.45 -14.48
C GLY A 181 25.88 -5.65 -13.34
N ASN A 182 26.19 -4.38 -13.57
CA ASN A 182 26.84 -3.47 -12.63
C ASN A 182 25.86 -2.71 -11.73
N ALA A 183 24.55 -2.76 -12.01
CA ALA A 183 23.54 -2.15 -11.16
C ALA A 183 23.48 -2.83 -9.79
N ARG A 184 23.91 -2.11 -8.74
CA ARG A 184 23.94 -2.61 -7.35
C ARG A 184 22.84 -1.95 -6.53
N ILE A 185 21.96 -2.78 -5.98
CA ILE A 185 20.99 -2.37 -4.95
C ILE A 185 21.49 -2.90 -3.62
N SER A 186 21.81 -2.01 -2.67
CA SER A 186 22.26 -2.41 -1.34
C SER A 186 21.12 -3.04 -0.52
N LEU A 187 21.46 -3.78 0.52
CA LEU A 187 20.50 -4.28 1.52
C LEU A 187 19.66 -3.14 2.11
N GLN A 188 20.30 -2.01 2.42
CA GLN A 188 19.65 -0.84 2.97
C GLN A 188 18.65 -0.23 1.97
N MET A 189 19.07 -0.03 0.71
CA MET A 189 18.20 0.46 -0.35
C MET A 189 17.02 -0.49 -0.60
N THR A 190 17.24 -1.79 -0.50
CA THR A 190 16.18 -2.80 -0.63
C THR A 190 15.11 -2.62 0.46
N LYS A 191 15.52 -2.50 1.72
CA LYS A 191 14.59 -2.25 2.85
C LYS A 191 13.81 -0.96 2.64
N GLU A 192 14.49 0.08 2.21
CA GLU A 192 13.90 1.38 1.91
C GLU A 192 12.84 1.31 0.79
N ILE A 193 13.13 0.60 -0.31
CA ILE A 193 12.18 0.41 -1.42
C ILE A 193 10.96 -0.39 -0.95
N ILE A 194 11.19 -1.44 -0.16
CA ILE A 194 10.11 -2.26 0.41
C ILE A 194 9.24 -1.42 1.36
N TRP A 195 9.86 -0.57 2.19
CA TRP A 195 9.13 0.35 3.05
C TRP A 195 8.29 1.35 2.24
N ASP A 196 8.87 1.96 1.20
CA ASP A 196 8.16 2.90 0.31
C ASP A 196 6.94 2.25 -0.35
N LEU A 197 7.05 0.98 -0.76
CA LEU A 197 5.93 0.20 -1.30
C LEU A 197 4.83 -0.07 -0.26
N TYR A 198 5.19 -0.33 1.00
CA TYR A 198 4.20 -0.44 2.09
C TYR A 198 3.50 0.90 2.36
N ASP A 199 4.27 1.99 2.45
CA ASP A 199 3.75 3.34 2.70
C ASP A 199 2.82 3.79 1.57
N LEU A 200 3.24 3.63 0.31
CA LEU A 200 2.43 3.97 -0.86
C LEU A 200 1.16 3.13 -0.96
N ASN A 201 1.24 1.80 -0.78
CA ASN A 201 0.03 0.98 -0.78
C ASN A 201 -0.91 1.43 0.34
N PHE A 202 -0.42 1.63 1.57
CA PHE A 202 -1.28 2.05 2.68
C PHE A 202 -1.98 3.38 2.42
N ARG A 203 -1.26 4.40 1.93
CA ARG A 203 -1.83 5.71 1.59
C ARG A 203 -2.94 5.61 0.56
N LEU A 204 -2.66 4.92 -0.54
CA LEU A 204 -3.59 4.79 -1.65
C LEU A 204 -4.78 3.89 -1.32
N GLU A 205 -4.56 2.82 -0.55
CA GLU A 205 -5.61 1.94 -0.04
C GLU A 205 -6.54 2.66 0.95
N MET A 206 -6.01 3.52 1.83
CA MET A 206 -6.82 4.33 2.74
C MET A 206 -7.69 5.32 1.98
N LEU A 207 -7.12 6.01 0.97
CA LEU A 207 -7.88 6.91 0.09
C LEU A 207 -8.99 6.17 -0.66
N ALA A 208 -8.68 5.01 -1.24
CA ALA A 208 -9.65 4.20 -1.95
C ALA A 208 -10.77 3.70 -1.02
N LEU A 209 -10.42 3.26 0.19
CA LEU A 209 -11.41 2.85 1.19
C LEU A 209 -12.30 4.02 1.59
N ASP A 210 -11.72 5.18 1.88
CA ASP A 210 -12.49 6.35 2.31
C ASP A 210 -13.53 6.76 1.26
N ARG A 211 -13.14 6.76 -0.02
CA ARG A 211 -14.04 7.03 -1.14
C ARG A 211 -15.11 5.96 -1.35
N CYS A 212 -14.91 4.74 -0.88
CA CYS A 212 -15.97 3.72 -0.88
C CYS A 212 -16.91 3.91 0.32
N VAL A 213 -16.36 4.27 1.48
CA VAL A 213 -17.11 4.44 2.73
C VAL A 213 -17.95 5.72 2.75
N VAL A 214 -17.40 6.79 2.20
CA VAL A 214 -18.03 8.09 2.02
C VAL A 214 -17.88 8.47 0.55
N PRO A 215 -18.79 7.99 -0.33
CA PRO A 215 -18.71 8.23 -1.76
C PRO A 215 -18.72 9.70 -2.11
N HIS A 216 -17.91 10.09 -3.10
CA HIS A 216 -17.89 11.45 -3.62
C HIS A 216 -19.15 11.78 -4.42
N GLU A 217 -19.91 10.76 -4.85
CA GLU A 217 -21.20 10.95 -5.50
C GLU A 217 -22.15 11.77 -4.61
N GLY A 218 -22.47 12.98 -5.05
CA GLY A 218 -23.34 13.92 -4.32
C GLY A 218 -22.61 14.94 -3.45
N LEU A 219 -21.29 14.87 -3.34
CA LEU A 219 -20.47 15.93 -2.75
C LEU A 219 -20.20 17.04 -3.77
N SER A 220 -20.05 18.28 -3.29
CA SER A 220 -19.46 19.35 -4.09
C SER A 220 -17.96 19.06 -4.30
N GLU A 221 -17.38 19.64 -5.35
CA GLU A 221 -15.92 19.52 -5.60
C GLU A 221 -15.09 19.96 -4.39
N TYR A 222 -15.52 21.04 -3.72
CA TYR A 222 -14.89 21.52 -2.50
C TYR A 222 -14.98 20.52 -1.35
N ALA A 223 -16.16 19.92 -1.11
CA ALA A 223 -16.34 18.92 -0.05
C ALA A 223 -15.56 17.62 -0.33
N ALA A 224 -15.49 17.21 -1.59
CA ALA A 224 -14.65 16.09 -2.03
C ALA A 224 -13.16 16.37 -1.81
N LEU A 225 -12.70 17.59 -2.09
CA LEU A 225 -11.32 18.01 -1.82
C LEU A 225 -11.02 18.05 -0.32
N GLU A 226 -11.90 18.63 0.49
CA GLU A 226 -11.75 18.61 1.95
C GLU A 226 -11.65 17.18 2.49
N ARG A 227 -12.40 16.26 1.89
CA ARG A 227 -12.35 14.85 2.25
C ARG A 227 -11.01 14.21 1.94
N ASP A 228 -10.51 14.39 0.72
CA ASP A 228 -9.17 13.94 0.33
C ASP A 228 -8.09 14.55 1.26
N LEU A 229 -8.24 15.82 1.67
CA LEU A 229 -7.34 16.48 2.62
C LEU A 229 -7.40 15.85 4.03
N MET A 230 -8.56 15.38 4.49
CA MET A 230 -8.67 14.64 5.77
C MET A 230 -7.88 13.33 5.72
N VAL A 231 -7.95 12.60 4.60
CA VAL A 231 -7.15 11.39 4.40
C VAL A 231 -5.67 11.75 4.35
N ALA A 232 -5.31 12.79 3.60
CA ALA A 232 -3.93 13.25 3.47
C ALA A 232 -3.31 13.67 4.81
N ALA A 233 -4.10 14.30 5.70
CA ALA A 233 -3.67 14.68 7.05
C ALA A 233 -3.25 13.51 7.94
N CYS A 234 -3.64 12.27 7.60
CA CYS A 234 -3.18 11.07 8.30
C CYS A 234 -1.70 10.75 8.03
N PHE A 235 -1.05 11.47 7.11
CA PHE A 235 0.29 11.20 6.68
C PHE A 235 1.20 12.42 6.70
N TYR A 236 2.49 12.17 6.93
CA TYR A 236 3.51 13.20 6.78
C TYR A 236 3.46 13.83 5.39
N GLY A 237 3.60 15.16 5.36
CA GLY A 237 3.58 15.98 4.15
C GLY A 237 2.21 16.19 3.52
N MET A 238 1.13 15.73 4.16
CA MET A 238 -0.26 15.89 3.67
C MET A 238 -0.41 15.48 2.19
N SER A 239 0.19 14.33 1.83
CA SER A 239 0.25 13.85 0.44
C SER A 239 0.02 12.34 0.37
N PHE A 240 -0.65 11.89 -0.70
CA PHE A 240 -0.83 10.47 -1.01
C PHE A 240 0.42 9.82 -1.60
N VAL A 241 1.31 10.64 -2.16
CA VAL A 241 2.55 10.19 -2.81
C VAL A 241 3.73 10.84 -2.14
N ARG A 242 4.71 10.01 -1.81
CA ARG A 242 5.97 10.44 -1.25
C ARG A 242 7.04 10.50 -2.34
N VAL A 243 7.63 11.68 -2.50
CA VAL A 243 8.75 11.90 -3.45
C VAL A 243 10.06 11.36 -2.84
N ASP A 244 10.27 11.56 -1.54
CA ASP A 244 11.49 11.15 -0.84
C ASP A 244 11.22 10.42 0.47
N ILE A 245 12.12 9.50 0.80
CA ILE A 245 12.15 8.81 2.09
C ILE A 245 12.40 9.83 3.20
N PRO A 246 11.62 9.79 4.29
CA PRO A 246 11.82 10.71 5.40
C PRO A 246 13.16 10.44 6.09
N SER A 247 13.73 11.47 6.71
CA SER A 247 14.90 11.33 7.58
C SER A 247 14.57 10.80 8.98
N THR A 248 13.28 10.87 9.36
CA THR A 248 12.76 10.57 10.69
C THR A 248 11.61 9.58 10.59
N ASP A 249 11.56 8.62 11.53
CA ASP A 249 10.47 7.65 11.60
C ASP A 249 9.25 8.29 12.29
N GLU A 250 8.40 8.92 11.50
CA GLU A 250 7.17 9.58 11.94
C GLU A 250 5.93 9.05 11.19
N GLY A 251 4.75 9.35 11.71
CA GLY A 251 3.50 8.87 11.12
C GLY A 251 2.93 7.67 11.87
N LEU A 252 1.83 7.13 11.37
CA LEU A 252 1.06 6.05 12.02
C LEU A 252 1.85 4.75 12.31
N GLY A 253 3.01 4.57 11.65
CA GLY A 253 3.92 3.43 11.83
C GLY A 253 5.05 3.63 12.84
N ALA A 254 5.29 4.87 13.26
CA ALA A 254 6.45 5.22 14.08
C ALA A 254 6.50 4.46 15.42
N PRO A 255 7.70 4.16 15.95
CA PRO A 255 7.87 3.39 17.18
C PRO A 255 7.41 4.17 18.42
N ALA A 256 7.85 5.43 18.53
CA ALA A 256 7.51 6.34 19.61
C ALA A 256 6.06 6.82 19.48
N TRP A 257 5.41 7.12 20.60
CA TRP A 257 4.01 7.59 20.57
C TRP A 257 3.94 9.09 20.28
N GLU A 258 4.98 9.83 20.62
CA GLU A 258 5.21 11.24 20.35
C GLU A 258 5.18 11.51 18.83
N ASP A 259 5.94 10.72 18.05
CA ASP A 259 6.00 10.83 16.58
C ASP A 259 4.73 10.32 15.86
N ARG A 260 3.76 9.79 16.63
CA ARG A 260 2.47 9.28 16.14
C ARG A 260 1.29 10.18 16.47
N MET A 261 1.34 10.92 17.57
CA MET A 261 0.15 11.45 18.23
C MET A 261 -0.73 12.29 17.30
N GLU A 262 -0.13 13.14 16.47
CA GLU A 262 -0.84 14.00 15.52
C GLU A 262 -1.49 13.19 14.40
N TYR A 263 -0.78 12.20 13.87
CA TYR A 263 -1.30 11.33 12.82
C TYR A 263 -2.39 10.39 13.32
N VAL A 264 -2.28 9.91 14.56
CA VAL A 264 -3.33 9.13 15.23
C VAL A 264 -4.57 9.99 15.43
N GLU A 265 -4.41 11.27 15.76
CA GLU A 265 -5.54 12.19 15.87
C GLU A 265 -6.19 12.47 14.52
N ALA A 266 -5.41 12.76 13.48
CA ALA A 266 -5.93 12.93 12.12
C ALA A 266 -6.68 11.67 11.65
N PHE A 267 -6.11 10.50 11.92
CA PHE A 267 -6.73 9.22 11.60
C PHE A 267 -8.03 8.99 12.39
N ARG A 268 -8.06 9.37 13.67
CA ARG A 268 -9.28 9.35 14.49
C ARG A 268 -10.36 10.25 13.89
N LEU A 269 -10.01 11.48 13.52
CA LEU A 269 -10.93 12.45 12.93
C LEU A 269 -11.52 11.93 11.60
N LEU A 270 -10.70 11.32 10.75
CA LEU A 270 -11.16 10.63 9.54
C LEU A 270 -12.18 9.54 9.89
N LEU A 271 -11.81 8.59 10.75
CA LEU A 271 -12.66 7.45 11.09
C LEU A 271 -13.94 7.85 11.84
N CYS A 272 -13.95 8.98 12.55
CA CYS A 272 -15.16 9.49 13.22
C CYS A 272 -16.31 9.80 12.26
N THR A 273 -16.01 10.02 11.00
CA THR A 273 -17.01 10.29 9.96
C THR A 273 -17.53 9.03 9.27
N TRP A 274 -16.85 7.89 9.44
CA TRP A 274 -17.28 6.62 8.88
C TRP A 274 -18.52 6.10 9.62
N PRO A 275 -19.39 5.31 8.96
CA PRO A 275 -20.50 4.65 9.64
C PRO A 275 -19.99 3.55 10.60
N GLY A 276 -20.76 3.30 11.65
CA GLY A 276 -20.51 2.20 12.59
C GLY A 276 -20.35 2.62 14.05
N SER A 277 -20.53 1.66 14.95
CA SER A 277 -20.39 1.86 16.41
C SER A 277 -19.00 2.35 16.83
N PRO A 278 -17.87 1.87 16.24
CA PRO A 278 -16.54 2.37 16.60
C PRO A 278 -16.39 3.88 16.41
N SER A 279 -16.95 4.47 15.35
CA SER A 279 -16.91 5.91 15.09
C SER A 279 -17.54 6.73 16.22
N GLY A 280 -18.64 6.24 16.80
CA GLY A 280 -19.28 6.88 17.95
C GLY A 280 -18.37 6.96 19.17
N ARG A 281 -17.63 5.88 19.46
CA ARG A 281 -16.65 5.86 20.55
C ARG A 281 -15.43 6.73 20.25
N LEU A 282 -14.96 6.76 19.01
CA LEU A 282 -13.84 7.62 18.61
C LEU A 282 -14.18 9.11 18.76
N ARG A 283 -15.44 9.51 18.61
CA ARG A 283 -15.90 10.90 18.81
C ARG A 283 -15.83 11.36 20.27
N SER A 284 -15.87 10.45 21.24
CA SER A 284 -15.80 10.77 22.67
C SER A 284 -14.38 10.75 23.24
N MET A 285 -13.36 10.66 22.40
CA MET A 285 -11.96 10.62 22.81
C MET A 285 -11.09 11.41 21.82
N SER A 286 -9.86 11.70 22.23
CA SER A 286 -8.86 12.39 21.42
C SER A 286 -7.48 11.84 21.75
N ALA A 287 -6.62 11.76 20.75
CA ALA A 287 -5.22 11.39 20.94
C ALA A 287 -4.41 12.58 21.45
N ILE A 288 -4.90 13.82 21.26
CA ILE A 288 -4.25 15.05 21.71
C ILE A 288 -5.21 15.93 22.52
N THR A 289 -4.67 16.70 23.45
CA THR A 289 -5.37 17.76 24.18
C THR A 289 -4.89 19.11 23.68
N ARG A 290 -5.81 19.94 23.22
CA ARG A 290 -5.48 21.30 22.79
C ARG A 290 -5.20 22.18 24.02
N THR A 291 -3.97 22.69 24.12
CA THR A 291 -3.54 23.54 25.25
C THR A 291 -3.60 25.02 24.90
N SER A 292 -3.48 25.39 23.62
CA SER A 292 -3.68 26.76 23.13
C SER A 292 -4.13 26.77 21.65
N SER A 293 -4.17 27.95 21.01
CA SER A 293 -4.46 28.08 19.58
C SER A 293 -3.49 27.31 18.70
N SER A 294 -2.22 27.16 19.12
CA SER A 294 -1.14 26.59 18.32
C SER A 294 -0.35 25.50 19.04
N SER A 295 -0.79 25.06 20.24
CA SER A 295 -0.11 24.01 21.00
C SER A 295 -1.05 22.90 21.41
N PHE A 296 -0.52 21.69 21.35
CA PHE A 296 -1.19 20.47 21.78
C PHE A 296 -0.28 19.74 22.76
N SER A 297 -0.88 19.02 23.71
CA SER A 297 -0.19 18.05 24.55
C SER A 297 -0.84 16.69 24.35
N SER A 298 -0.11 15.63 24.67
CA SER A 298 -0.66 14.27 24.62
C SER A 298 0.04 13.40 25.65
N THR A 299 -0.54 12.23 25.88
CA THR A 299 0.04 11.18 26.71
C THR A 299 0.01 9.87 25.95
N SER A 300 0.96 8.98 26.25
CA SER A 300 0.97 7.62 25.71
C SER A 300 -0.36 6.89 25.93
N HIS A 301 -1.06 7.14 27.05
CA HIS A 301 -2.37 6.57 27.34
C HIS A 301 -3.46 7.04 26.37
N GLN A 302 -3.53 8.34 26.08
CA GLN A 302 -4.50 8.89 25.11
C GLN A 302 -4.29 8.32 23.72
N VAL A 303 -3.04 8.33 23.24
CA VAL A 303 -2.67 7.77 21.94
C VAL A 303 -3.01 6.27 21.89
N SER A 304 -2.71 5.52 22.94
CA SER A 304 -3.00 4.09 23.02
C SER A 304 -4.50 3.79 23.03
N ALA A 305 -5.31 4.58 23.74
CA ALA A 305 -6.75 4.43 23.80
C ALA A 305 -7.40 4.63 22.42
N VAL A 306 -7.00 5.69 21.70
CA VAL A 306 -7.50 5.95 20.35
C VAL A 306 -7.09 4.85 19.38
N LYS A 307 -5.79 4.48 19.35
CA LYS A 307 -5.28 3.40 18.47
C LYS A 307 -5.98 2.07 18.72
N GLY A 308 -6.28 1.75 19.98
CA GLY A 308 -6.95 0.52 20.39
C GLY A 308 -8.34 0.33 19.76
N ILE A 309 -8.97 1.42 19.30
CA ILE A 309 -10.25 1.38 18.58
C ILE A 309 -10.04 1.66 17.09
N ALA A 310 -9.27 2.70 16.75
CA ALA A 310 -9.09 3.17 15.38
C ALA A 310 -8.46 2.12 14.46
N TYR A 311 -7.40 1.44 14.93
CA TYR A 311 -6.66 0.52 14.06
C TYR A 311 -7.48 -0.74 13.75
N PRO A 312 -8.10 -1.44 14.73
CA PRO A 312 -8.98 -2.57 14.42
C PRO A 312 -10.18 -2.15 13.58
N PHE A 313 -10.72 -0.94 13.82
CA PHE A 313 -11.84 -0.44 13.03
C PHE A 313 -11.47 -0.29 11.55
N TYR A 314 -10.36 0.38 11.24
CA TYR A 314 -9.86 0.47 9.86
C TYR A 314 -9.63 -0.90 9.24
N CYS A 315 -8.91 -1.79 9.92
CA CYS A 315 -8.59 -3.11 9.37
C CYS A 315 -9.84 -3.95 9.10
N GLN A 316 -10.84 -3.87 9.99
CA GLN A 316 -12.12 -4.56 9.82
C GLN A 316 -12.91 -3.96 8.66
N THR A 317 -13.07 -2.63 8.60
CA THR A 317 -13.77 -1.95 7.51
C THR A 317 -13.12 -2.24 6.17
N PHE A 318 -11.79 -2.23 6.08
CA PHE A 318 -11.09 -2.58 4.85
C PHE A 318 -11.39 -4.01 4.40
N PHE A 319 -11.40 -4.97 5.33
CA PHE A 319 -11.77 -6.34 5.01
C PHE A 319 -13.23 -6.45 4.56
N GLU A 320 -14.15 -5.75 5.21
CA GLU A 320 -15.58 -5.74 4.85
C GLU A 320 -15.81 -5.15 3.44
N TYR A 321 -15.01 -4.17 2.99
CA TYR A 321 -15.16 -3.62 1.64
C TYR A 321 -14.40 -4.40 0.57
N PHE A 322 -13.19 -4.91 0.86
CA PHE A 322 -12.32 -5.47 -0.19
C PHE A 322 -12.03 -6.96 -0.05
N GLY A 323 -12.46 -7.59 1.04
CA GLY A 323 -12.28 -9.03 1.28
C GLY A 323 -10.83 -9.49 1.46
N ARG A 324 -9.90 -8.57 1.74
CA ARG A 324 -8.48 -8.88 2.00
C ARG A 324 -7.91 -8.02 3.14
N ALA A 325 -6.69 -8.33 3.57
CA ALA A 325 -5.96 -7.48 4.53
C ALA A 325 -5.60 -6.15 3.87
N PRO A 326 -5.70 -5.02 4.59
CA PRO A 326 -5.03 -3.80 4.17
C PRO A 326 -3.52 -3.95 4.33
N SER A 327 -2.79 -3.19 3.51
CA SER A 327 -1.44 -2.75 3.83
C SER A 327 -1.48 -1.90 5.09
N VAL A 328 -0.43 -1.96 5.91
CA VAL A 328 -0.34 -1.22 7.17
C VAL A 328 0.99 -0.47 7.25
N PRO A 329 1.07 0.60 8.06
CA PRO A 329 2.31 1.33 8.30
C PRO A 329 3.43 0.46 8.83
N HIS A 330 4.63 0.65 8.28
CA HIS A 330 5.86 0.03 8.75
C HIS A 330 6.83 1.10 9.26
N GLN A 331 7.69 0.70 10.20
CA GLN A 331 8.77 1.52 10.75
C GLN A 331 9.79 1.81 9.66
N LEU A 332 10.29 3.03 9.61
CA LEU A 332 11.34 3.39 8.68
C LEU A 332 12.59 2.52 8.93
N PRO A 333 13.18 1.88 7.90
CA PRO A 333 14.37 1.07 8.07
C PRO A 333 15.59 2.01 8.15
N LEU A 334 15.79 2.65 9.29
CA LEU A 334 16.94 3.51 9.57
C LEU A 334 18.21 2.71 9.85
#